data_AF-A0A484RFX1-F1
#
_entry.id   AF-A0A484RFX1-F1
#
_cell.length_a   1.000
_cell.length_b   1.000
_cell.length_c   1.000
_cell.angle_alpha   90.00
_cell.angle_beta   90.00
_cell.angle_gamma   90.00
#
_symmetry.space_group_name_H-M   'P 1'
#
loop_
_entity.id
_entity.type
_entity.pdbx_description
1 polymer ?
#
loop_
_entity_poly.entity_id
_entity_poly.type
_entity_poly.pdbx_seq_one_letter_code
_entity_poly.pdbx_strand_id
1 'polypeptide(L)'
;MLPFSVDWFMTWLPNIHSSLFYNVYRFMVERTPSKGVHAAIDAYRLYLEHAAVEDKAEPVLSFTRAWMLVRFFDSGMLQLSQCTHCGGNFVAHAHDPQSDFVCAICRPPPRAGKTRAAARERAARQLVGTGADARQA
;
A
#
# COMPACT_ATOMS: atom_id res chain seq x y z
N MET A 1 15.75 4.54 2.93
CA MET A 1 15.19 3.32 3.55
C MET A 1 15.92 2.13 2.99
N LEU A 2 16.39 1.23 3.86
CA LEU A 2 17.05 0.00 3.43
C LEU A 2 16.04 -0.87 2.66
N PRO A 3 16.48 -1.61 1.63
CA PRO A 3 15.61 -2.40 0.76
C PRO A 3 14.77 -3.46 1.52
N PHE A 4 15.15 -3.79 2.77
CA PHE A 4 14.50 -4.78 3.62
C PHE A 4 14.18 -4.27 5.04
N SER A 5 13.90 -2.97 5.19
CA SER A 5 13.46 -2.39 6.48
C SER A 5 11.94 -2.41 6.62
N VAL A 6 11.46 -2.57 7.86
CA VAL A 6 10.03 -2.45 8.19
C VAL A 6 9.49 -1.03 7.97
N ASP A 7 10.38 -0.03 7.97
CA ASP A 7 10.01 1.39 7.90
C ASP A 7 9.26 1.75 6.61
N TRP A 8 9.54 1.06 5.50
CA TRP A 8 8.82 1.31 4.25
C TRP A 8 7.31 1.11 4.42
N PHE A 9 6.90 0.12 5.21
CA PHE A 9 5.49 -0.17 5.49
C PHE A 9 4.83 0.85 6.43
N MET A 10 5.59 1.74 7.05
CA MET A 10 5.05 2.82 7.90
C MET A 10 4.82 4.13 7.13
N THR A 11 5.32 4.22 5.90
CA THR A 11 5.10 5.40 5.07
C THR A 11 3.67 5.46 4.55
N TRP A 12 3.12 6.66 4.40
CA TRP A 12 1.69 6.90 4.18
C TRP A 12 1.00 5.99 3.16
N LEU A 13 1.35 6.09 1.87
CA LEU A 13 0.69 5.30 0.83
C LEU A 13 1.07 3.81 0.90
N PRO A 14 2.34 3.43 1.06
CA PRO A 14 2.72 2.05 1.31
C PRO A 14 2.00 1.39 2.48
N ASN A 15 1.78 2.08 3.60
CA ASN A 15 1.07 1.55 4.76
C ASN A 15 -0.37 1.19 4.42
N ILE A 16 -1.07 2.05 3.67
CA ILE A 16 -2.44 1.81 3.22
C ILE A 16 -2.51 0.54 2.37
N HIS A 17 -1.65 0.44 1.35
CA HIS A 17 -1.62 -0.73 0.45
C HIS A 17 -1.20 -2.02 1.17
N SER A 18 -0.24 -1.93 2.08
CA SER A 18 0.25 -3.06 2.88
C SER A 18 -0.81 -3.56 3.85
N SER A 19 -1.55 -2.64 4.47
CA SER A 19 -2.67 -2.95 5.36
C SER A 19 -3.80 -3.63 4.60
N LEU A 20 -4.15 -3.13 3.41
CA LEU A 20 -5.14 -3.78 2.55
C LEU A 20 -4.73 -5.21 2.22
N PHE A 21 -3.53 -5.41 1.64
CA PHE A 21 -3.03 -6.74 1.30
C PHE A 21 -2.99 -7.67 2.53
N TYR A 22 -2.46 -7.21 3.67
CA TYR A 22 -2.27 -8.08 4.82
C TYR A 22 -3.60 -8.48 5.49
N ASN A 23 -4.60 -7.59 5.51
CA ASN A 23 -5.94 -7.97 5.98
C ASN A 23 -6.58 -9.03 5.06
N VAL A 24 -6.40 -8.92 3.74
CA VAL A 24 -6.85 -9.94 2.80
C VAL A 24 -6.09 -11.25 3.04
N TYR A 25 -4.77 -11.21 3.15
CA TYR A 25 -3.94 -12.38 3.45
C TYR A 25 -4.39 -13.09 4.73
N ARG A 26 -4.59 -12.34 5.82
CA ARG A 26 -5.08 -12.87 7.09
C ARG A 26 -6.44 -13.53 6.92
N PHE A 27 -7.37 -12.89 6.21
CA PHE A 27 -8.67 -13.49 5.90
C PHE A 27 -8.51 -14.81 5.13
N MET A 28 -7.66 -14.85 4.09
CA MET A 28 -7.41 -16.07 3.32
C MET A 28 -6.90 -17.20 4.22
N VAL A 29 -5.92 -16.91 5.08
CA VAL A 29 -5.34 -17.88 6.02
C VAL A 29 -6.35 -18.32 7.10
N GLU A 30 -7.23 -17.45 7.58
CA GLU A 30 -8.17 -17.77 8.66
C GLU A 30 -9.47 -18.43 8.17
N ARG A 31 -9.93 -18.05 6.98
CA ARG A 31 -11.30 -18.37 6.49
C ARG A 31 -11.31 -19.30 5.28
N THR A 32 -10.16 -19.65 4.72
CA THR A 32 -10.06 -20.54 3.55
C THR A 32 -9.03 -21.66 3.76
N PRO A 33 -9.04 -22.70 2.90
CA PRO A 33 -7.99 -23.72 2.88
C PRO A 33 -6.62 -23.20 2.39
N SER A 34 -6.54 -22.03 1.76
CA SER A 34 -5.28 -21.50 1.22
C SER A 34 -4.31 -21.14 2.36
N LYS A 35 -3.06 -21.61 2.29
CA LYS A 35 -2.02 -21.40 3.33
C LYS A 35 -0.67 -21.04 2.71
N GLY A 36 0.22 -20.50 3.54
CA GLY A 36 1.62 -20.23 3.18
C GLY A 36 1.72 -19.36 1.92
N VAL A 37 2.49 -19.83 0.94
CA VAL A 37 2.72 -19.10 -0.33
C VAL A 37 1.47 -19.01 -1.20
N HIS A 38 0.59 -20.02 -1.19
CA HIS A 38 -0.65 -19.99 -1.96
C HIS A 38 -1.57 -18.85 -1.45
N ALA A 39 -1.71 -18.74 -0.12
CA ALA A 39 -2.48 -17.64 0.47
C ALA A 39 -1.89 -16.26 0.14
N ALA A 40 -0.56 -16.15 0.08
CA ALA A 40 0.11 -14.90 -0.30
C ALA A 40 -0.15 -14.54 -1.78
N ILE A 41 -0.14 -15.53 -2.68
CA ILE A 41 -0.46 -15.34 -4.10
C ILE A 41 -1.93 -14.93 -4.28
N ASP A 42 -2.86 -15.66 -3.66
CA ASP A 42 -4.29 -15.39 -3.80
C ASP A 42 -4.66 -14.02 -3.22
N ALA A 43 -4.13 -13.68 -2.04
CA ALA A 43 -4.34 -12.38 -1.44
C ALA A 43 -3.74 -11.24 -2.28
N TYR A 44 -2.59 -11.48 -2.91
CA TYR A 44 -1.97 -10.47 -3.78
C TYR A 44 -2.80 -10.23 -5.04
N ARG A 45 -3.43 -11.26 -5.63
CA ARG A 45 -4.36 -11.09 -6.75
C ARG A 45 -5.56 -10.21 -6.36
N LEU A 46 -6.20 -10.49 -5.24
CA LEU A 46 -7.31 -9.68 -4.70
C LEU A 46 -6.88 -8.24 -4.36
N TYR A 47 -5.65 -8.06 -3.86
CA TYR A 47 -5.06 -6.74 -3.67
C TYR A 47 -4.90 -5.98 -5.00
N LEU A 48 -4.44 -6.65 -6.07
CA LEU A 48 -4.30 -6.02 -7.38
C LEU A 48 -5.66 -5.58 -7.94
N GLU A 49 -6.73 -6.36 -7.74
CA GLU A 49 -8.09 -5.97 -8.16
C GLU A 49 -8.55 -4.67 -7.50
N HIS A 50 -8.22 -4.46 -6.22
CA HIS A 50 -8.51 -3.20 -5.52
C HIS A 50 -7.56 -2.07 -5.90
N ALA A 51 -6.27 -2.35 -6.06
CA ALA A 51 -5.25 -1.34 -6.33
C ALA A 51 -5.28 -0.83 -7.79
N ALA A 52 -5.71 -1.66 -8.73
CA ALA A 52 -5.77 -1.33 -10.16
C ALA A 52 -6.92 -0.38 -10.52
N VAL A 53 -7.81 -0.05 -9.58
CA VAL A 53 -8.93 0.87 -9.83
C VAL A 53 -8.45 2.30 -10.15
N GLU A 54 -7.25 2.70 -9.73
CA GLU A 54 -6.82 4.10 -9.80
C GLU A 54 -5.91 4.51 -10.98
N ASP A 55 -5.24 3.58 -11.67
CA ASP A 55 -4.46 3.84 -12.90
C ASP A 55 -3.76 2.55 -13.37
N LYS A 56 -3.49 2.39 -14.67
CA LYS A 56 -2.66 1.30 -15.26
C LYS A 56 -1.16 1.38 -14.86
N ALA A 57 -0.85 2.04 -13.75
CA ALA A 57 0.50 2.19 -13.22
C ALA A 57 0.93 0.96 -12.42
N GLU A 58 2.24 0.81 -12.20
CA GLU A 58 2.76 -0.23 -11.32
C GLU A 58 2.14 -0.16 -9.92
N PRO A 59 1.80 -1.31 -9.30
CA PRO A 59 1.20 -1.33 -7.98
C PRO A 59 2.20 -0.78 -6.94
N VAL A 60 1.70 0.02 -5.99
CA VAL A 60 2.52 0.61 -4.91
C VAL A 60 3.23 -0.47 -4.10
N LEU A 61 2.50 -1.53 -3.74
CA LEU A 61 3.02 -2.73 -3.13
C LEU A 61 3.32 -3.77 -4.21
N SER A 62 4.59 -4.10 -4.42
CA SER A 62 5.01 -5.22 -5.26
C SER A 62 4.85 -6.55 -4.55
N PHE A 63 4.79 -7.65 -5.31
CA PHE A 63 4.67 -9.00 -4.73
C PHE A 63 5.83 -9.34 -3.78
N THR A 64 7.07 -8.97 -4.14
CA THR A 64 8.24 -9.19 -3.28
C THR A 64 8.10 -8.47 -1.94
N ARG A 65 7.57 -7.24 -1.92
CA ARG A 65 7.30 -6.50 -0.68
C ARG A 65 6.14 -7.09 0.10
N ALA A 66 5.09 -7.55 -0.58
CA ALA A 66 3.96 -8.24 0.04
C ALA A 66 4.42 -9.53 0.72
N TRP A 67 5.28 -10.31 0.08
CA TRP A 67 5.90 -11.50 0.67
C TRP A 67 6.77 -11.16 1.88
N MET A 68 7.63 -10.13 1.77
CA MET A 68 8.45 -9.66 2.90
C MET A 68 7.59 -9.17 4.07
N LEU A 69 6.46 -8.51 3.80
CA LEU A 69 5.52 -8.09 4.84
C LEU A 69 5.03 -9.28 5.66
N VAL A 70 4.63 -10.38 5.00
CA VAL A 70 4.23 -11.63 5.69
C VAL A 70 5.37 -12.12 6.58
N ARG A 71 6.61 -12.13 6.09
CA ARG A 71 7.78 -12.53 6.89
C ARG A 71 8.01 -11.65 8.12
N PHE A 72 7.78 -10.34 8.03
CA PHE A 72 7.93 -9.43 9.18
C PHE A 72 6.83 -9.61 10.23
N PHE A 73 5.63 -9.99 9.82
CA PHE A 73 4.58 -10.41 10.74
C PHE A 73 4.91 -11.76 11.39
N ASP A 74 5.36 -12.74 10.60
CA ASP A 74 5.79 -14.05 11.10
C ASP A 74 6.92 -13.93 12.15
N SER A 75 7.82 -12.94 11.98
CA SER A 75 8.92 -12.67 12.90
C SER A 75 8.56 -11.75 14.09
N GLY A 76 7.31 -11.33 14.22
CA GLY A 76 6.85 -10.47 15.32
C GLY A 76 7.40 -9.03 15.27
N MET A 77 7.85 -8.54 14.11
CA MET A 77 8.34 -7.16 13.96
C MET A 77 7.21 -6.16 13.65
N LEU A 78 6.07 -6.67 13.17
CA LEU A 78 4.91 -5.90 12.80
C LEU A 78 3.66 -6.44 13.48
N GLN A 79 2.68 -5.57 13.67
CA GLN A 79 1.36 -5.91 14.16
C GLN A 79 0.28 -5.16 13.39
N LEU A 80 -0.98 -5.56 13.58
CA LEU A 80 -2.14 -4.79 13.13
C LEU A 80 -2.66 -3.96 14.29
N SER A 81 -2.81 -2.66 14.07
CA SER A 81 -3.41 -1.72 15.01
C SER A 81 -4.77 -1.25 14.49
N GLN A 82 -5.78 -1.26 15.36
CA GLN A 82 -7.11 -0.78 15.00
C GLN A 82 -7.19 0.75 15.14
N CYS A 83 -7.63 1.42 14.07
CA CYS A 83 -7.83 2.86 14.07
C CYS A 83 -9.03 3.25 14.93
N THR A 84 -8.85 4.17 15.89
CA THR A 84 -9.93 4.67 16.74
C THR A 84 -10.97 5.51 16.00
N HIS A 85 -10.63 6.05 14.82
CA HIS A 85 -11.55 6.87 14.00
C HIS A 85 -12.38 6.04 13.01
N CYS A 86 -11.75 5.13 12.25
CA CYS A 86 -12.44 4.37 11.19
C CYS A 86 -12.64 2.88 11.50
N GLY A 87 -12.08 2.36 12.60
CA GLY A 87 -12.17 0.94 12.98
C GLY A 87 -11.34 -0.02 12.12
N GLY A 88 -10.66 0.49 11.06
CA GLY A 88 -9.83 -0.32 10.17
C GLY A 88 -8.52 -0.77 10.84
N ASN A 89 -8.02 -1.94 10.43
CA ASN A 89 -6.75 -2.49 10.92
C ASN A 89 -5.60 -2.09 9.99
N PHE A 90 -4.57 -1.44 10.52
CA PHE A 90 -3.41 -0.98 9.76
C PHE A 90 -2.11 -1.56 10.29
N VAL A 91 -1.13 -1.73 9.42
CA VAL A 91 0.22 -2.16 9.79
C VAL A 91 0.85 -1.12 10.72
N ALA A 92 1.44 -1.56 11.82
CA ALA A 92 2.20 -0.76 12.77
C ALA A 92 3.43 -1.53 13.26
N HIS A 93 4.38 -0.86 13.91
CA HIS A 93 5.48 -1.58 14.55
C HIS A 93 4.93 -2.45 15.68
N ALA A 94 5.57 -3.59 15.90
CA ALA A 94 5.26 -4.41 17.06
C ALA A 94 5.44 -3.59 18.35
N HIS A 95 4.52 -3.79 19.29
CA HIS A 95 4.51 -3.13 20.60
C HIS A 95 4.27 -1.61 20.59
N ASP A 96 3.91 -1.01 19.45
CA ASP A 96 3.39 0.36 19.44
C ASP A 96 2.10 0.45 20.28
N PRO A 97 1.88 1.57 21.02
CA PRO A 97 0.66 1.78 21.79
C PRO A 97 -0.60 1.69 20.92
N GLN A 98 -1.56 0.89 21.37
CA GLN A 98 -2.80 0.62 20.62
C GLN A 98 -3.96 1.57 20.95
N SER A 99 -3.97 2.17 22.16
CA SER A 99 -5.13 2.90 22.69
C SER A 99 -5.58 4.08 21.83
N ASP A 100 -4.63 4.77 21.20
CA ASP A 100 -4.86 6.03 20.48
C ASP A 100 -4.35 5.98 19.04
N PHE A 101 -4.25 4.78 18.46
CA PHE A 101 -3.77 4.61 17.10
C PHE A 101 -4.75 5.24 16.09
N VAL A 102 -4.22 6.15 15.25
CA VAL A 102 -4.96 6.78 14.15
C VAL A 102 -4.25 6.48 12.84
N CYS A 103 -4.97 5.90 11.88
CA CYS A 103 -4.36 5.43 10.64
C CYS A 103 -3.96 6.57 9.70
N ALA A 104 -3.12 6.22 8.73
CA ALA A 104 -2.60 7.12 7.71
C ALA A 104 -3.69 7.75 6.80
N ILE A 105 -4.89 7.15 6.74
CA ILE A 105 -6.04 7.72 6.01
C ILE A 105 -6.74 8.80 6.85
N CYS A 106 -6.99 8.52 8.13
CA CYS A 106 -7.70 9.42 9.03
C CYS A 106 -6.85 10.63 9.44
N ARG A 107 -5.52 10.48 9.50
CA ARG A 107 -4.56 11.57 9.75
C ARG A 107 -3.47 11.58 8.68
N PRO A 108 -3.79 12.03 7.44
CA PRO A 108 -2.83 12.04 6.35
C PRO A 108 -1.72 13.08 6.59
N PRO A 109 -0.47 12.83 6.17
CA PRO A 109 0.61 13.80 6.28
C PRO A 109 0.37 15.02 5.36
N PRO A 110 0.99 16.18 5.61
CA PRO A 110 0.75 17.41 4.84
C PRO A 110 0.99 17.33 3.33
N ARG A 111 1.75 16.32 2.86
CA ARG A 111 2.07 16.09 1.44
C ARG A 111 1.41 14.85 0.86
N ALA A 112 0.41 14.31 1.54
CA ALA A 112 -0.45 13.27 1.01
C ALA A 112 -0.97 13.61 -0.40
N GLY A 113 -0.70 12.74 -1.38
CA GLY A 113 -1.22 12.81 -2.75
C GLY A 113 -0.58 13.87 -3.65
N LYS A 114 0.19 14.81 -3.08
CA LYS A 114 0.72 15.97 -3.83
C LYS A 114 1.73 15.57 -4.91
N THR A 115 2.53 14.53 -4.69
CA THR A 115 3.52 14.06 -5.68
C THR A 115 2.87 13.42 -6.91
N ARG A 116 1.81 12.62 -6.73
CA ARG A 116 1.01 12.06 -7.83
C ARG A 116 0.31 13.15 -8.63
N ALA A 117 -0.28 14.15 -7.96
CA ALA A 117 -0.90 15.29 -8.63
C ALA A 117 0.11 16.06 -9.51
N ALA A 118 1.29 16.37 -8.97
CA ALA A 118 2.35 17.04 -9.73
C ALA A 118 2.89 16.20 -10.90
N ALA A 119 2.99 14.87 -10.74
CA ALA A 119 3.39 13.97 -11.82
C ALA A 119 2.34 13.91 -12.94
N ARG A 120 1.05 13.83 -12.61
CA ARG A 120 -0.05 13.90 -13.57
C ARG A 120 -0.07 15.23 -14.32
N GLU A 121 0.15 16.34 -13.62
CA GLU A 121 0.23 17.66 -14.24
C GLU A 121 1.43 17.78 -15.19
N ARG A 122 2.60 17.24 -14.81
CA ARG A 122 3.78 17.17 -15.70
C ARG A 122 3.51 16.34 -16.95
N ALA A 123 2.90 15.16 -16.80
CA ALA A 123 2.53 14.30 -17.92
C ALA A 123 1.51 14.99 -18.85
N ALA A 124 0.50 15.65 -18.29
CA ALA A 124 -0.47 16.42 -19.07
C ALA A 124 0.18 17.56 -19.86
N ARG A 125 1.11 18.31 -19.24
CA ARG A 125 1.87 19.38 -19.93
C ARG A 125 2.75 18.84 -21.06
N GLN A 126 3.37 17.66 -20.90
CA GLN A 126 4.15 17.04 -21.96
C GLN A 126 3.30 16.64 -23.17
N LEU A 127 2.08 16.13 -22.95
CA LEU A 127 1.15 15.79 -24.03
C LEU A 127 0.63 17.02 -24.80
N VAL A 128 0.52 18.17 -24.13
CA VAL A 128 0.12 19.43 -24.79
C VAL A 128 1.27 20.05 -25.59
N GLY A 129 2.51 19.95 -25.10
CA GLY A 129 3.70 20.47 -25.79
C GLY A 129 4.01 19.74 -27.09
N THR A 130 3.85 18.41 -27.14
CA THR A 130 4.09 17.61 -28.36
C THR A 130 3.04 17.85 -29.46
N GLY A 131 1.82 18.29 -29.11
CA GLY A 131 0.77 18.63 -30.07
C GLY A 131 0.89 20.03 -30.71
N ALA A 132 1.82 20.85 -30.23
CA ALA A 132 2.14 22.16 -30.82
C ALA A 132 3.19 22.04 -31.95
N ASP A 133 4.17 21.14 -31.80
CA ASP A 133 5.20 20.88 -32.82
C ASP A 133 4.66 20.13 -34.05
N ALA A 134 3.61 19.32 -33.90
CA ALA A 134 3.01 18.59 -35.01
C ALA A 134 2.17 19.45 -35.99
N ARG A 135 2.00 20.75 -35.73
CA ARG A 135 1.23 21.69 -36.57
C ARG A 135 2.09 22.60 -37.47
N GLN A 136 3.40 22.38 -37.52
CA GLN A 136 4.33 23.14 -38.37
C GLN A 136 4.98 22.31 -39.50
N ALA A 137 4.42 21.15 -39.83
CA ALA A 137 4.84 20.32 -40.97
C ALA A 137 3.76 20.27 -42.05
#